data_AF-A0A7K9DS76-F1
#
_entry.id   AF-A0A7K9DS76-F1
#
_cell.length_a   1.000
_cell.length_b   1.000
_cell.length_c   1.000
_cell.angle_alpha   90.00
_cell.angle_beta   90.00
_cell.angle_gamma   90.00
#
_symmetry.space_group_name_H-M   'P 1'
#
loop_
_entity.id
_entity.type
_entity.pdbx_description
1 polymer ?
#
loop_
_entity_poly.entity_id
_entity_poly.type
_entity_poly.pdbx_seq_one_letter_code
_entity_poly.pdbx_strand_id
1 'polypeptide(L)'
;GSGLLVAAQDATEDEEAVEDTVVEDEDDEAEVEEDEPTDLTEEKEEEDLSGEPKASPSADTTILFVKGEDFPANNIVKFLVGFTNKGTEDFIVESLDASFRYPQDYQFYIQNFTALPLNTVVPPQKQATFEYSFIPAEPMGGRPFGLVINLNYRDVNGNVFQDAVFNQTVTIIEKEDGLDGETIFMYMFLAGLGLLVIVGLHQLLESRKRKRPVQKVEMGTSNQNDVDMSWIPQETLNQISK
;
A
#
# COMPACT_ATOMS: atom_id res chain seq x y z
N GLY A 1 43.26 22.12 -31.46
CA GLY A 1 43.15 21.49 -30.13
C GLY A 1 43.67 20.08 -30.27
N SER A 2 44.74 19.78 -29.55
CA SER A 2 45.49 18.53 -29.62
C SER A 2 44.62 17.32 -29.22
N GLY A 3 44.74 16.24 -29.98
CA GLY A 3 44.18 14.93 -29.67
C GLY A 3 44.96 14.22 -28.57
N LEU A 4 44.24 13.51 -27.71
CA LEU A 4 44.80 12.68 -26.64
C LEU A 4 45.11 11.29 -27.21
N LEU A 5 46.34 10.85 -27.01
CA LEU A 5 46.85 9.52 -27.40
C LEU A 5 46.48 8.45 -26.37
N VAL A 6 46.40 7.23 -26.88
CA VAL A 6 45.92 5.97 -26.30
C VAL A 6 47.09 5.10 -25.77
N ALA A 7 46.73 4.08 -24.97
CA ALA A 7 47.42 2.82 -24.64
C ALA A 7 48.33 2.85 -23.40
N ALA A 8 48.05 2.15 -22.28
CA ALA A 8 47.86 0.70 -22.01
C ALA A 8 49.18 -0.05 -21.76
N GLN A 9 49.32 -0.68 -20.58
CA GLN A 9 50.07 -1.92 -20.37
C GLN A 9 49.85 -2.54 -18.98
N ASP A 10 50.06 -3.85 -18.97
CA ASP A 10 49.64 -4.94 -18.09
C ASP A 10 50.80 -5.45 -17.19
N ALA A 11 50.53 -6.48 -16.36
CA ALA A 11 51.44 -7.33 -15.54
C ALA A 11 51.68 -6.89 -14.07
N THR A 12 51.81 -7.73 -13.03
CA THR A 12 51.50 -9.14 -12.64
C THR A 12 51.96 -9.28 -11.17
N GLU A 13 51.26 -10.13 -10.41
CA GLU A 13 51.71 -10.99 -9.28
C GLU A 13 52.32 -10.42 -7.97
N ASP A 14 51.61 -10.76 -6.87
CA ASP A 14 52.03 -11.21 -5.52
C ASP A 14 53.24 -10.60 -4.79
N GLU A 15 53.01 -10.06 -3.58
CA GLU A 15 53.65 -10.52 -2.33
C GLU A 15 52.79 -10.16 -1.09
N GLU A 16 52.70 -11.10 -0.16
CA GLU A 16 51.99 -11.04 1.12
C GLU A 16 52.59 -10.04 2.12
N ALA A 17 51.72 -9.32 2.84
CA ALA A 17 51.92 -8.93 4.25
C ALA A 17 50.63 -8.29 4.78
N VAL A 18 49.74 -9.11 5.33
CA VAL A 18 48.60 -8.64 6.15
C VAL A 18 49.09 -8.49 7.60
N GLU A 19 49.24 -7.24 8.06
CA GLU A 19 49.40 -6.95 9.49
C GLU A 19 48.01 -6.86 10.16
N ASP A 20 47.92 -7.68 11.19
CA ASP A 20 46.83 -7.90 12.13
C ASP A 20 46.55 -6.66 12.98
N THR A 21 45.31 -6.17 12.98
CA THR A 21 44.81 -5.24 14.00
C THR A 21 43.53 -5.81 14.59
N VAL A 22 43.73 -6.59 15.65
CA VAL A 22 42.70 -6.99 16.61
C VAL A 22 42.21 -5.74 17.33
N VAL A 23 40.91 -5.46 17.25
CA VAL A 23 40.20 -4.62 18.21
C VAL A 23 39.11 -5.49 18.80
N GLU A 24 39.29 -5.87 20.06
CA GLU A 24 38.27 -6.52 20.88
C GLU A 24 37.26 -5.45 21.31
N ASP A 25 36.00 -5.61 20.91
CA ASP A 25 34.86 -4.97 21.54
C ASP A 25 34.12 -6.06 22.33
N GLU A 26 34.37 -6.13 23.64
CA GLU A 26 33.53 -6.89 24.58
C GLU A 26 32.81 -5.92 25.52
N ASP A 27 31.52 -6.24 25.70
CA ASP A 27 30.46 -5.63 26.49
C ASP A 27 30.87 -4.93 27.79
N ASP A 28 30.38 -3.69 27.96
CA ASP A 28 30.26 -3.06 29.28
C ASP A 28 28.78 -2.71 29.52
N GLU A 29 28.11 -3.57 30.29
CA GLU A 29 26.76 -3.37 30.80
C GLU A 29 26.76 -2.20 31.79
N ALA A 30 26.17 -1.07 31.39
CA ALA A 30 25.89 0.03 32.31
C ALA A 30 24.66 -0.31 33.16
N GLU A 31 24.88 -0.74 34.40
CA GLU A 31 23.87 -0.82 35.45
C GLU A 31 23.22 0.55 35.69
N VAL A 32 21.90 0.53 35.81
CA VAL A 32 20.99 1.66 35.91
C VAL A 32 21.09 2.26 37.31
N GLU A 33 21.48 3.54 37.44
CA GLU A 33 21.35 4.26 38.72
C GLU A 33 19.87 4.61 38.97
N GLU A 34 19.39 4.22 40.16
CA GLU A 34 18.07 4.55 40.69
C GLU A 34 18.01 6.03 41.11
N ASP A 35 17.32 6.86 40.34
CA ASP A 35 16.95 8.22 40.77
C ASP A 35 15.58 8.20 41.48
N GLU A 36 15.57 8.66 42.73
CA GLU A 36 14.39 8.84 43.58
C GLU A 36 13.33 9.79 42.96
N PRO A 37 12.04 9.60 43.28
CA PRO A 37 10.97 10.44 42.76
C PRO A 37 10.97 11.80 43.47
N THR A 38 11.46 12.83 42.78
CA THR A 38 11.20 14.22 43.16
C THR A 38 9.78 14.58 42.74
N ASP A 39 8.86 14.47 43.69
CA ASP A 39 7.50 15.00 43.65
C ASP A 39 7.59 16.54 43.68
N LEU A 40 7.75 17.13 42.49
CA LEU A 40 7.61 18.56 42.23
C LEU A 40 6.37 18.76 41.36
N THR A 41 5.23 18.85 42.04
CA THR A 41 4.02 19.52 41.53
C THR A 41 4.32 21.01 41.34
N GLU A 42 5.07 21.33 40.29
CA GLU A 42 5.03 22.67 39.73
C GLU A 42 3.84 22.76 38.78
N GLU A 43 2.72 23.26 39.31
CA GLU A 43 1.71 23.96 38.51
C GLU A 43 2.40 25.16 37.82
N LYS A 44 3.11 24.89 36.73
CA LYS A 44 3.38 25.91 35.73
C LYS A 44 2.08 26.13 34.99
N GLU A 45 1.29 27.09 35.48
CA GLU A 45 0.52 27.92 34.56
C GLU A 45 1.53 28.57 33.61
N GLU A 46 1.78 27.89 32.49
CA GLU A 46 2.36 28.54 31.33
C GLU A 46 1.35 29.60 30.91
N GLU A 47 1.57 30.84 31.35
CA GLU A 47 1.12 32.02 30.61
C GLU A 47 1.81 31.95 29.25
N ASP A 48 1.21 31.14 28.37
CA ASP A 48 1.59 30.94 27.00
C ASP A 48 1.38 32.29 26.29
N LEU A 49 2.51 32.98 26.10
CA LEU A 49 2.64 34.23 25.36
C LEU A 49 2.58 33.99 23.85
N SER A 50 2.17 32.80 23.39
CA SER A 50 1.70 32.62 22.03
C SER A 50 0.44 33.46 21.88
N GLY A 51 0.44 34.43 20.97
CA GLY A 51 -0.74 35.25 20.66
C GLY A 51 -1.87 34.47 19.98
N GLU A 52 -1.96 33.16 20.21
CA GLU A 52 -2.97 32.28 19.65
C GLU A 52 -4.27 32.42 20.45
N PRO A 53 -5.42 32.61 19.79
CA PRO A 53 -6.69 32.73 20.50
C PRO A 53 -6.98 31.44 21.27
N LYS A 54 -7.25 31.55 22.57
CA LYS A 54 -7.65 30.41 23.43
C LYS A 54 -9.16 30.28 23.49
N ALA A 55 -9.66 29.15 23.98
CA ALA A 55 -11.07 28.96 24.23
C ALA A 55 -11.55 29.86 25.39
N SER A 56 -12.77 30.39 25.27
CA SER A 56 -13.38 31.16 26.35
C SER A 56 -13.81 30.24 27.50
N PRO A 57 -13.56 30.58 28.77
CA PRO A 57 -14.06 29.81 29.92
C PRO A 57 -15.59 29.84 30.02
N SER A 58 -16.25 30.77 29.31
CA SER A 58 -17.71 30.92 29.28
C SER A 58 -18.36 30.19 28.10
N ALA A 59 -17.59 29.43 27.32
CA ALA A 59 -18.10 28.59 26.24
C ALA A 59 -17.86 27.11 26.56
N ASP A 60 -18.74 26.25 26.06
CA ASP A 60 -18.51 24.81 25.99
C ASP A 60 -18.64 24.35 24.55
N THR A 61 -17.73 23.51 24.10
CA THR A 61 -17.82 22.90 22.78
C THR A 61 -17.87 21.39 22.89
N THR A 62 -18.54 20.77 21.94
CA THR A 62 -18.62 19.31 21.86
C THR A 62 -18.64 18.90 20.40
N ILE A 63 -18.13 17.71 20.10
CA ILE A 63 -18.13 17.15 18.74
C ILE A 63 -18.77 15.77 18.73
N LEU A 64 -19.49 15.48 17.64
CA LEU A 64 -20.06 14.16 17.37
C LEU A 64 -19.85 13.79 15.90
N PHE A 65 -19.14 12.69 15.64
CA PHE A 65 -19.04 12.11 14.29
C PHE A 65 -20.29 11.30 13.95
N VAL A 66 -20.96 11.65 12.85
CA VAL A 66 -22.28 11.12 12.50
C VAL A 66 -22.25 9.64 12.09
N LYS A 67 -21.14 9.21 11.47
CA LYS A 67 -20.96 7.84 10.98
C LYS A 67 -19.97 7.02 11.83
N GLY A 68 -19.65 7.47 13.04
CA GLY A 68 -18.58 6.93 13.87
C GLY A 68 -17.22 7.55 13.56
N GLU A 69 -16.18 7.04 14.21
CA GLU A 69 -14.80 7.55 14.17
C GLU A 69 -13.94 6.89 13.08
N ASP A 70 -14.61 6.28 12.09
CA ASP A 70 -13.97 5.74 10.91
C ASP A 70 -13.85 6.83 9.84
N PHE A 71 -12.64 7.03 9.30
CA PHE A 71 -12.34 8.06 8.31
C PHE A 71 -11.98 7.43 6.96
N PRO A 72 -12.97 6.95 6.18
CA PRO A 72 -12.69 6.33 4.88
C PRO A 72 -12.20 7.33 3.84
N ALA A 73 -11.15 6.95 3.11
CA ALA A 73 -10.65 7.69 1.97
C ALA A 73 -11.71 7.80 0.87
N ASN A 74 -11.73 8.93 0.16
CA ASN A 74 -12.67 9.24 -0.93
C ASN A 74 -14.16 9.22 -0.55
N ASN A 75 -14.47 9.21 0.75
CA ASN A 75 -15.83 9.18 1.27
C ASN A 75 -16.10 10.39 2.17
N ILE A 76 -17.36 10.80 2.24
CA ILE A 76 -17.76 11.95 3.08
C ILE A 76 -17.70 11.55 4.56
N VAL A 77 -16.82 12.22 5.28
CA VAL A 77 -16.79 12.29 6.74
C VAL A 77 -17.66 13.48 7.17
N LYS A 78 -18.57 13.25 8.12
CA LYS A 78 -19.51 14.26 8.61
C LYS A 78 -19.51 14.27 10.14
N PHE A 79 -19.48 15.46 10.72
CA PHE A 79 -19.57 15.66 12.16
C PHE A 79 -20.43 16.88 12.50
N LEU A 80 -20.88 16.91 13.75
CA LEU A 80 -21.62 18.00 14.35
C LEU A 80 -20.76 18.63 15.44
N VAL A 81 -20.66 19.95 15.45
CA VAL A 81 -20.06 20.73 16.55
C VAL A 81 -21.17 21.42 17.30
N GLY A 82 -21.32 21.09 18.58
CA GLY A 82 -22.17 21.81 19.52
C GLY A 82 -21.39 22.94 20.17
N PHE A 83 -22.02 24.11 20.27
CA PHE A 83 -21.51 25.26 21.00
C PHE A 83 -22.54 25.66 22.04
N THR A 84 -22.15 25.73 23.31
CA THR A 84 -23.01 26.14 24.43
C THR A 84 -22.45 27.40 25.06
N ASN A 85 -23.25 28.47 25.04
CA ASN A 85 -22.91 29.73 25.70
C ASN A 85 -23.29 29.64 27.19
N LYS A 86 -22.30 29.49 28.07
CA LYS A 86 -22.45 29.49 29.53
C LYS A 86 -22.29 30.90 30.15
N GLY A 87 -21.93 31.89 29.35
CA GLY A 87 -21.72 33.27 29.76
C GLY A 87 -23.01 34.09 29.92
N THR A 88 -22.81 35.40 30.10
CA THR A 88 -23.87 36.41 30.25
C THR A 88 -24.03 37.31 29.03
N GLU A 89 -23.09 37.26 28.09
CA GLU A 89 -23.12 38.04 26.85
C GLU A 89 -23.32 37.13 25.63
N ASP A 90 -23.73 37.71 24.50
CA ASP A 90 -23.86 36.96 23.25
C ASP A 90 -22.45 36.57 22.72
N PHE A 91 -22.33 35.36 22.18
CA PHE A 91 -21.19 34.98 21.35
C PHE A 91 -21.60 34.98 19.88
N ILE A 92 -20.66 35.30 19.00
CA ILE A 92 -20.81 35.21 17.55
C ILE A 92 -19.86 34.12 17.07
N VAL A 93 -20.42 32.98 16.67
CA VAL A 93 -19.65 31.88 16.07
C VAL A 93 -19.36 32.25 14.61
N GLU A 94 -18.10 32.45 14.29
CA GLU A 94 -17.66 33.03 13.01
C GLU A 94 -17.44 31.95 11.96
N SER A 95 -16.57 30.98 12.25
CA SER A 95 -16.25 29.90 11.31
C SER A 95 -15.88 28.61 12.01
N LEU A 96 -15.94 27.53 11.23
CA LEU A 96 -15.44 26.22 11.58
C LEU A 96 -14.39 25.82 10.54
N ASP A 97 -13.19 25.52 11.03
CA ASP A 97 -12.05 25.16 10.21
C ASP A 97 -11.64 23.71 10.52
N ALA A 98 -11.25 22.96 9.49
CA ALA A 98 -10.73 21.62 9.66
C ALA A 98 -9.44 21.47 8.85
N SER A 99 -8.47 20.76 9.40
CA SER A 99 -7.19 20.51 8.73
C SER A 99 -6.61 19.16 9.08
N PHE A 100 -5.88 18.58 8.13
CA PHE A 100 -4.94 17.51 8.37
C PHE A 100 -3.52 18.06 8.52
N ARG A 101 -2.82 17.54 9.52
CA ARG A 101 -1.48 17.94 9.92
C ARG A 101 -0.59 16.71 10.12
N TYR A 102 0.72 16.92 10.18
CA TYR A 102 1.64 15.83 10.48
C TYR A 102 1.41 15.34 11.93
N PRO A 103 1.26 14.02 12.15
CA PRO A 103 0.94 13.49 13.47
C PRO A 103 2.10 13.63 14.48
N GLN A 104 3.34 13.80 14.00
CA GLN A 104 4.52 14.05 14.83
C GLN A 104 4.67 15.53 15.21
N ASP A 105 4.10 16.43 14.40
CA ASP A 105 4.20 17.87 14.60
C ASP A 105 3.00 18.58 13.96
N TYR A 106 2.10 19.04 14.83
CA TYR A 106 0.85 19.70 14.44
C TYR A 106 1.05 21.14 13.97
N GLN A 107 2.27 21.66 13.89
CA GLN A 107 2.54 22.97 13.29
C GLN A 107 2.54 22.90 11.75
N PHE A 108 2.78 21.71 11.18
CA PHE A 108 2.88 21.52 9.73
C PHE A 108 1.55 21.02 9.13
N TYR A 109 0.97 21.84 8.26
CA TYR A 109 -0.26 21.53 7.53
C TYR A 109 0.00 20.64 6.32
N ILE A 110 -0.82 19.60 6.18
CA ILE A 110 -0.86 18.73 4.99
C ILE A 110 -2.00 19.16 4.08
N GLN A 111 -3.20 19.32 4.65
CA GLN A 111 -4.38 19.75 3.92
C GLN A 111 -5.26 20.62 4.79
N ASN A 112 -5.55 21.83 4.31
CA ASN A 112 -6.59 22.67 4.89
C ASN A 112 -7.90 22.42 4.14
N PHE A 113 -8.95 22.03 4.87
CA PHE A 113 -10.28 21.95 4.30
C PHE A 113 -10.91 23.34 4.20
N THR A 114 -11.94 23.47 3.38
CA THR A 114 -12.63 24.75 3.19
C THR A 114 -13.29 25.19 4.49
N ALA A 115 -12.88 26.34 5.03
CA ALA A 115 -13.51 26.94 6.20
C ALA A 115 -15.02 27.15 5.95
N LEU A 116 -15.85 26.78 6.93
CA LEU A 116 -17.30 27.01 6.89
C LEU A 116 -17.62 28.32 7.63
N PRO A 117 -18.01 29.41 6.93
CA PRO A 117 -18.48 30.62 7.59
C PRO A 117 -19.87 30.39 8.18
N LEU A 118 -20.01 30.63 9.47
CA LEU A 118 -21.24 30.42 10.25
C LEU A 118 -21.93 31.75 10.60
N ASN A 119 -21.17 32.74 11.06
CA ASN A 119 -21.64 34.06 11.49
C ASN A 119 -22.96 34.04 12.30
N THR A 120 -23.05 33.11 13.25
CA THR A 120 -24.28 32.85 14.00
C THR A 120 -24.16 33.39 15.43
N VAL A 121 -25.15 34.18 15.85
CA VAL A 121 -25.22 34.70 17.22
C VAL A 121 -25.83 33.64 18.14
N VAL A 122 -25.13 33.30 19.22
CA VAL A 122 -25.57 32.39 20.27
C VAL A 122 -25.77 33.18 21.57
N PRO A 123 -27.02 33.44 21.96
CA PRO A 123 -27.31 34.18 23.19
C PRO A 123 -26.89 33.44 24.46
N PRO A 124 -26.81 34.13 25.62
CA PRO A 124 -26.54 33.54 26.92
C PRO A 124 -27.43 32.34 27.23
N GLN A 125 -26.84 31.31 27.83
CA GLN A 125 -27.53 30.09 28.27
C GLN A 125 -28.26 29.35 27.13
N LYS A 126 -27.82 29.54 25.88
CA LYS A 126 -28.30 28.82 24.71
C LYS A 126 -27.17 28.04 24.06
N GLN A 127 -27.59 27.08 23.25
CA GLN A 127 -26.70 26.27 22.44
C GLN A 127 -27.05 26.37 20.96
N ALA A 128 -26.05 26.19 20.11
CA ALA A 128 -26.17 26.01 18.68
C ALA A 128 -25.43 24.75 18.25
N THR A 129 -25.80 24.20 17.10
CA THR A 129 -25.13 23.02 16.53
C THR A 129 -24.87 23.27 15.06
N PHE A 130 -23.65 22.97 14.63
CA PHE A 130 -23.19 23.20 13.27
C PHE A 130 -22.77 21.87 12.65
N GLU A 131 -23.26 21.60 11.45
CA GLU A 131 -22.85 20.44 10.67
C GLU A 131 -21.71 20.81 9.74
N TYR A 132 -20.67 19.98 9.71
CA TYR A 132 -19.57 20.10 8.75
C TYR A 132 -19.25 18.73 8.14
N SER A 133 -18.74 18.76 6.92
CA SER A 133 -18.29 17.55 6.24
C SER A 133 -17.11 17.82 5.33
N PHE A 134 -16.21 16.84 5.23
CA PHE A 134 -15.07 16.86 4.32
C PHE A 134 -14.85 15.47 3.71
N ILE A 135 -13.98 15.39 2.70
CA ILE A 135 -13.63 14.15 2.02
C ILE A 135 -12.10 14.00 2.11
N PRO A 136 -11.58 12.99 2.83
CA PRO A 136 -10.17 12.65 2.80
C PRO A 136 -9.78 12.20 1.38
N ALA A 137 -8.64 12.66 0.88
CA ALA A 137 -8.18 12.25 -0.44
C ALA A 137 -7.78 10.77 -0.46
N GLU A 138 -8.06 10.07 -1.57
CA GLU A 138 -7.68 8.66 -1.78
C GLU A 138 -6.23 8.30 -1.40
N PRO A 139 -5.18 9.06 -1.80
CA PRO A 139 -3.79 8.72 -1.46
C PRO A 139 -3.45 8.85 0.03
N MET A 140 -4.39 9.31 0.86
CA MET A 140 -4.24 9.36 2.31
C MET A 140 -4.60 8.03 2.98
N GLY A 141 -5.25 7.10 2.25
CA GLY A 141 -5.59 5.77 2.76
C GLY A 141 -4.39 5.04 3.39
N GLY A 142 -4.64 4.37 4.51
CA GLY A 142 -3.68 3.57 5.26
C GLY A 142 -2.70 4.35 6.14
N ARG A 143 -2.81 5.68 6.23
CA ARG A 143 -1.87 6.52 6.98
C ARG A 143 -2.54 7.29 8.14
N PRO A 144 -1.81 7.52 9.25
CA PRO A 144 -2.28 8.39 10.32
C PRO A 144 -2.03 9.87 9.99
N PHE A 145 -2.97 10.73 10.36
CA PHE A 145 -2.87 12.19 10.24
C PHE A 145 -3.38 12.85 11.52
N GLY A 146 -2.79 13.98 11.89
CA GLY A 146 -3.38 14.83 12.91
C GLY A 146 -4.61 15.53 12.35
N LEU A 147 -5.80 15.23 12.88
CA LEU A 147 -7.03 15.93 12.55
C LEU A 147 -7.27 17.03 13.58
N VAL A 148 -7.29 18.27 13.11
CA VAL A 148 -7.60 19.44 13.93
C VAL A 148 -8.87 20.09 13.40
N ILE A 149 -9.85 20.26 14.29
CA ILE A 149 -11.09 20.97 14.04
C ILE A 149 -11.15 22.14 15.01
N ASN A 150 -11.12 23.35 14.46
CA ASN A 150 -11.16 24.60 15.22
C ASN A 150 -12.52 25.28 15.03
N LEU A 151 -13.07 25.78 16.13
CA LEU A 151 -14.24 26.65 16.12
C LEU A 151 -13.80 28.06 16.50
N ASN A 152 -13.98 29.01 15.59
CA ASN A 152 -13.65 30.41 15.80
C ASN A 152 -14.91 31.19 16.17
N TYR A 153 -14.83 31.94 17.26
CA TYR A 153 -15.95 32.73 17.75
C TYR A 153 -15.45 33.97 18.48
N ARG A 154 -16.31 34.98 18.61
CA ARG A 154 -15.98 36.21 19.33
C ARG A 154 -17.12 36.62 20.26
N ASP A 155 -16.79 37.35 21.32
CA ASP A 155 -17.80 38.00 22.15
C ASP A 155 -18.31 39.31 21.49
N VAL A 156 -19.27 39.96 22.15
CA VAL A 156 -19.78 41.28 21.73
C VAL A 156 -18.75 42.41 21.86
N ASN A 157 -17.70 42.22 22.67
CA ASN A 157 -16.63 43.19 22.88
C ASN A 157 -15.55 43.11 21.78
N GLY A 158 -15.63 42.09 20.92
CA GLY A 158 -14.69 41.85 19.82
C GLY A 158 -13.49 41.00 20.21
N ASN A 159 -13.49 40.38 21.39
CA ASN A 159 -12.44 39.43 21.76
C ASN A 159 -12.63 38.14 20.97
N VAL A 160 -11.59 37.73 20.26
CA VAL A 160 -11.59 36.51 19.44
C VAL A 160 -11.11 35.34 20.28
N PHE A 161 -11.84 34.24 20.19
CA PHE A 161 -11.55 32.98 20.83
C PHE A 161 -11.51 31.88 19.76
N GLN A 162 -10.66 30.90 19.98
CA GLN A 162 -10.57 29.72 19.14
C GLN A 162 -10.50 28.51 20.05
N ASP A 163 -11.34 27.52 19.76
CA ASP A 163 -11.35 26.27 20.48
C ASP A 163 -11.05 25.11 19.53
N ALA A 164 -10.07 24.28 19.90
CA ALA A 164 -9.69 23.08 19.17
C ALA A 164 -10.59 21.92 19.60
N VAL A 165 -11.86 21.97 19.16
CA VAL A 165 -12.92 21.02 19.53
C VAL A 165 -12.52 19.57 19.28
N PHE A 166 -11.64 19.33 18.30
CA PHE A 166 -11.02 18.04 18.09
C PHE A 166 -9.56 18.23 17.69
N ASN A 167 -8.66 17.54 18.38
CA ASN A 167 -7.23 17.59 18.11
C ASN A 167 -6.61 16.23 18.42
N GLN A 168 -6.74 15.28 17.48
CA GLN A 168 -6.29 13.91 17.66
C GLN A 168 -5.77 13.32 16.36
N THR A 169 -4.89 12.32 16.48
CA THR A 169 -4.39 11.56 15.35
C THR A 169 -5.42 10.52 14.93
N VAL A 170 -5.83 10.56 13.66
CA VAL A 170 -6.80 9.63 13.06
C VAL A 170 -6.17 8.87 11.90
N THR A 171 -6.56 7.61 11.72
CA THR A 171 -6.09 6.79 10.59
C THR A 171 -7.12 6.84 9.47
N ILE A 172 -6.69 7.22 8.27
CA ILE A 172 -7.56 7.19 7.10
C ILE A 172 -7.66 5.75 6.60
N ILE A 173 -8.87 5.25 6.49
CA ILE A 173 -9.13 3.88 6.06
C ILE A 173 -9.16 3.86 4.54
N GLU A 174 -8.29 3.08 3.94
CA GLU A 174 -8.39 2.78 2.51
C GLU A 174 -9.61 1.87 2.30
N LYS A 175 -10.58 2.34 1.52
CA LYS A 175 -11.67 1.49 1.08
C LYS A 175 -11.17 0.76 -0.15
N GLU A 176 -10.92 -0.54 -0.01
CA GLU A 176 -10.73 -1.40 -1.18
C GLU A 176 -12.01 -1.31 -2.01
N ASP A 177 -11.94 -0.65 -3.17
CA ASP A 177 -12.96 -0.83 -4.20
C ASP A 177 -13.01 -2.34 -4.45
N GLY A 178 -14.15 -2.96 -4.17
CA GLY A 178 -14.32 -4.40 -3.91
C GLY A 178 -14.04 -5.35 -5.09
N LEU A 179 -13.22 -4.91 -6.04
CA LEU A 179 -12.61 -5.70 -7.08
C LEU A 179 -11.23 -6.15 -6.58
N ASP A 180 -11.22 -7.26 -5.84
CA ASP A 180 -10.00 -7.94 -5.45
C ASP A 180 -9.31 -8.52 -6.70
N GLY A 181 -8.39 -7.73 -7.25
CA GLY A 181 -7.61 -8.07 -8.43
C GLY A 181 -6.77 -9.33 -8.21
N GLU A 182 -6.35 -9.63 -6.98
CA GLU A 182 -5.62 -10.85 -6.65
C GLU A 182 -6.50 -12.07 -6.85
N THR A 183 -7.70 -12.08 -6.26
CA THR A 183 -8.67 -13.18 -6.42
C THR A 183 -9.10 -13.35 -7.88
N ILE A 184 -9.35 -12.24 -8.58
CA ILE A 184 -9.72 -12.27 -10.00
C ILE A 184 -8.58 -12.84 -10.85
N PHE A 185 -7.34 -12.42 -10.61
CA PHE A 185 -6.17 -12.95 -11.27
C PHE A 185 -5.97 -14.44 -10.97
N MET A 186 -6.12 -14.86 -9.71
CA MET A 186 -6.02 -16.25 -9.30
C MET A 186 -7.01 -17.13 -10.09
N TYR A 187 -8.27 -16.72 -10.21
CA TYR A 187 -9.26 -17.49 -10.97
C TYR A 187 -8.97 -17.52 -12.47
N MET A 188 -8.54 -16.40 -13.07
CA MET A 188 -8.13 -16.38 -14.48
C MET A 188 -6.92 -17.28 -14.74
N PHE A 189 -5.94 -17.26 -13.85
CA PHE A 189 -4.75 -18.11 -13.93
C PHE A 189 -5.12 -19.60 -13.79
N LEU A 190 -5.99 -19.95 -12.84
CA LEU A 190 -6.46 -21.32 -12.65
C LEU A 190 -7.23 -21.84 -13.87
N ALA A 191 -8.08 -21.00 -14.47
CA ALA A 191 -8.80 -21.34 -15.70
C ALA A 191 -7.83 -21.57 -16.87
N GLY A 192 -6.80 -20.71 -17.01
CA GLY A 192 -5.74 -20.88 -18.00
C GLY A 192 -4.94 -22.18 -17.81
N LEU A 193 -4.55 -22.49 -16.57
CA LEU A 193 -3.86 -23.74 -16.24
C LEU A 193 -4.74 -24.96 -16.54
N GLY A 194 -6.02 -24.91 -16.18
CA GLY A 194 -6.99 -25.97 -16.48
C GLY A 194 -7.11 -26.22 -17.99
N LEU A 195 -7.17 -25.16 -18.79
CA LEU A 195 -7.22 -25.27 -20.25
C LEU A 195 -5.92 -25.87 -20.81
N LEU A 196 -4.76 -25.47 -20.27
CA LEU A 196 -3.47 -26.08 -20.63
C LEU A 196 -3.41 -27.56 -20.30
N VAL A 197 -3.92 -28.00 -19.15
CA VAL A 197 -3.97 -29.42 -18.79
C VAL A 197 -4.87 -30.19 -19.76
N ILE A 198 -6.04 -29.65 -20.12
CA ILE A 198 -6.95 -30.27 -21.09
C ILE A 198 -6.28 -30.42 -22.46
N VAL A 199 -5.64 -29.35 -22.95
CA VAL A 199 -4.91 -29.38 -24.23
C VAL A 199 -3.71 -30.33 -24.16
N GLY A 200 -2.96 -30.33 -23.05
CA GLY A 200 -1.83 -31.23 -22.84
C GLY A 200 -2.24 -32.70 -22.83
N LEU A 201 -3.35 -33.03 -22.16
CA LEU A 201 -3.93 -34.37 -22.18
C LEU A 201 -4.44 -34.75 -23.58
N HIS A 202 -5.08 -33.82 -24.30
CA HIS A 202 -5.54 -34.06 -25.67
C HIS A 202 -4.36 -34.38 -26.60
N GLN A 203 -3.29 -33.57 -26.56
CA GLN A 203 -2.06 -33.78 -27.34
C GLN A 203 -1.37 -35.12 -26.99
N LEU A 204 -1.36 -35.50 -25.70
CA LEU A 204 -0.79 -36.78 -25.26
C LEU A 204 -1.60 -37.99 -25.76
N LEU A 205 -2.94 -37.88 -25.76
CA LEU A 205 -3.82 -38.93 -26.27
C LEU A 205 -3.74 -39.06 -27.79
N GLU A 206 -3.67 -37.94 -28.52
CA GLU A 206 -3.50 -37.95 -29.98
C GLU A 206 -2.14 -38.50 -30.41
N SER A 207 -1.06 -38.11 -29.72
CA SER A 207 0.28 -38.64 -30.00
C SER A 207 0.40 -40.15 -29.76
N ARG A 208 -0.34 -40.71 -28.79
CA ARG A 208 -0.40 -42.17 -28.56
C ARG A 208 -1.13 -42.94 -29.67
N LYS A 209 -2.09 -42.33 -30.37
CA LYS A 209 -2.86 -43.01 -31.43
C LYS A 209 -2.07 -43.21 -32.74
N ARG A 210 -0.87 -42.62 -32.87
CA ARG A 210 -0.10 -42.61 -34.13
C ARG A 210 0.95 -43.73 -34.30
N LYS A 211 0.95 -44.75 -33.44
CA LYS A 211 1.82 -45.93 -33.59
C LYS A 211 1.00 -47.17 -33.97
N ARG A 212 0.46 -47.22 -35.19
CA ARG A 212 0.16 -48.50 -35.84
C ARG A 212 1.41 -48.89 -36.63
N PRO A 213 2.06 -50.04 -36.35
CA PRO A 213 3.14 -50.50 -37.20
C PRO A 213 2.55 -50.75 -38.60
N VAL A 214 3.21 -50.23 -39.64
CA VAL A 214 2.89 -50.55 -41.03
C VAL A 214 2.98 -52.06 -41.16
N GLN A 215 1.83 -52.71 -41.43
CA GLN A 215 1.79 -54.14 -41.66
C GLN A 215 2.66 -54.41 -42.89
N LYS A 216 3.83 -55.04 -42.69
CA LYS A 216 4.69 -55.46 -43.79
C LYS A 216 3.89 -56.47 -44.62
N VAL A 217 3.49 -56.04 -45.81
CA VAL A 217 2.88 -56.94 -46.80
C VAL A 217 3.99 -57.88 -47.27
N GLU A 218 3.88 -59.15 -46.92
CA GLU A 218 4.77 -60.20 -47.41
C GLU A 218 4.51 -60.37 -48.91
N MET A 219 5.44 -59.93 -49.75
CA MET A 219 5.49 -60.41 -51.13
C MET A 219 6.01 -61.85 -51.11
N GLY A 220 5.09 -62.81 -51.24
CA GLY A 220 5.43 -64.22 -51.43
C GLY A 220 6.19 -64.46 -52.74
N THR A 221 7.07 -65.45 -52.73
CA THR A 221 7.92 -65.88 -53.85
C THR A 221 7.08 -66.49 -54.99
N SER A 222 6.66 -65.65 -55.94
CA SER A 222 6.07 -66.11 -57.21
C SER A 222 6.86 -65.51 -58.37
N ASN A 223 8.04 -66.07 -58.62
CA ASN A 223 8.71 -65.88 -59.91
C ASN A 223 9.45 -67.18 -60.24
N GLN A 224 8.79 -68.05 -61.01
CA GLN A 224 9.34 -69.34 -61.45
C GLN A 224 10.41 -69.19 -62.55
N ASN A 225 10.77 -67.95 -62.93
CA ASN A 225 11.70 -67.62 -64.01
C ASN A 225 13.10 -67.21 -63.53
N ASP A 226 13.38 -67.27 -62.22
CA ASP A 226 14.70 -66.91 -61.65
C ASP A 226 15.33 -68.11 -60.94
N VAL A 227 15.17 -69.30 -61.53
CA VAL A 227 15.80 -70.54 -61.06
C VAL A 227 16.98 -70.82 -61.96
N ASP A 228 18.19 -70.63 -61.43
CA ASP A 228 19.44 -70.92 -62.14
C ASP A 228 19.60 -72.43 -62.38
N MET A 229 19.59 -72.83 -63.65
CA MET A 229 19.68 -74.23 -64.09
C MET A 229 21.12 -74.67 -64.40
N SER A 230 22.13 -73.84 -64.08
CA SER A 230 23.55 -74.12 -64.34
C SER A 230 24.12 -75.33 -63.58
N TRP A 231 23.45 -75.79 -62.52
CA TRP A 231 23.88 -76.96 -61.74
C TRP A 231 23.47 -78.31 -62.37
N ILE A 232 22.59 -78.30 -63.38
CA ILE A 232 22.02 -79.50 -63.99
C ILE A 232 22.92 -79.95 -65.16
N PRO A 233 23.39 -81.22 -65.21
CA PRO A 233 24.21 -81.72 -66.32
C PRO A 233 23.53 -81.57 -67.69
N GLN A 234 24.27 -81.10 -68.70
CA GLN A 234 23.71 -80.80 -70.04
C GLN A 234 23.00 -81.99 -70.72
N GLU A 235 23.45 -83.21 -70.43
CA GLU A 235 22.78 -84.46 -70.84
C GLU A 235 21.29 -84.49 -70.44
N THR A 236 20.95 -84.02 -69.24
CA THR A 236 19.57 -84.01 -68.73
C THR A 236 18.73 -82.86 -69.27
N LEU A 237 19.33 -81.69 -69.52
CA LEU A 237 18.66 -80.55 -70.16
C LEU A 237 18.22 -80.88 -71.60
N ASN A 238 19.04 -81.63 -72.34
CA ASN A 238 18.73 -82.05 -73.71
C ASN A 238 17.61 -83.12 -73.77
N GLN A 239 17.39 -83.89 -72.69
CA GLN A 239 16.29 -84.84 -72.60
C GLN A 239 14.95 -84.19 -72.24
N ILE A 240 14.97 -83.09 -71.49
CA ILE A 240 13.78 -82.36 -71.03
C ILE A 240 13.25 -81.40 -72.12
N SER A 241 14.11 -80.98 -73.06
CA SER A 241 13.78 -80.02 -74.13
C SER A 241 13.33 -80.67 -75.44
N LYS A 242 13.00 -81.96 -75.44
CA LYS A 242 12.54 -82.72 -76.62
C LYS A 242 11.12 -83.24 -76.48
#